data_AF-A0A368K205-F1
#
_entry.id   AF-A0A368K205-F1
#
_cell.length_a   1.000
_cell.length_b   1.000
_cell.length_c   1.000
_cell.angle_alpha   90.00
_cell.angle_beta   90.00
_cell.angle_gamma   90.00
#
_symmetry.space_group_name_H-M   'P 1'
#
loop_
_entity.id
_entity.type
_entity.pdbx_description
1 polymer ?
#
loop_
_entity_poly.entity_id
_entity_poly.type
_entity_poly.pdbx_seq_one_letter_code
_entity_poly.pdbx_strand_id
1 'polypeptide(L)'
;MHMRNFVGILTLPLLVGLSACTATAWSEKFAVETVILPKECAGWQKIDLKQRTILALMRSDPRLVVDIDSHNLRGRNLGCWD
;
A
#
# COMPACT_ATOMS: atom_id res chain seq x y z
N MET A 1 -6.80 -47.43 -41.24
CA MET A 1 -8.11 -46.76 -41.01
C MET A 1 -8.03 -45.97 -39.72
N HIS A 2 -8.57 -44.75 -39.74
CA HIS A 2 -8.45 -43.65 -38.79
C HIS A 2 -8.43 -43.95 -37.27
N MET A 3 -7.35 -43.58 -36.59
CA MET A 3 -7.42 -43.07 -35.21
C MET A 3 -7.52 -41.55 -35.28
N ARG A 4 -8.75 -41.05 -35.44
CA ARG A 4 -9.08 -39.63 -35.54
C ARG A 4 -9.69 -39.17 -34.22
N ASN A 5 -9.01 -38.24 -33.57
CA ASN A 5 -9.55 -37.21 -32.68
C ASN A 5 -10.24 -37.68 -31.38
N PHE A 6 -9.46 -37.99 -30.33
CA PHE A 6 -9.98 -38.02 -28.95
C PHE A 6 -9.09 -37.27 -27.93
N VAL A 7 -8.08 -36.53 -28.39
CA VAL A 7 -7.18 -35.77 -27.49
C VAL A 7 -7.73 -34.38 -27.16
N GLY A 8 -8.65 -33.84 -27.96
CA GLY A 8 -9.17 -32.47 -27.79
C GLY A 8 -10.28 -32.26 -26.75
N ILE A 9 -10.82 -33.33 -26.15
CA ILE A 9 -12.00 -33.24 -25.27
C ILE A 9 -11.62 -33.15 -23.78
N LEU A 10 -10.43 -33.62 -23.40
CA LEU A 10 -9.98 -33.66 -22.00
C LEU A 10 -9.34 -32.35 -21.49
N THR A 11 -9.05 -31.39 -22.37
CA THR A 11 -8.40 -30.12 -21.98
C THR A 11 -9.38 -28.99 -21.69
N LEU A 12 -10.65 -29.12 -22.07
CA LEU A 12 -11.67 -28.10 -21.86
C LEU A 12 -12.13 -27.93 -20.39
N PRO A 13 -12.24 -28.97 -19.54
CA PRO A 13 -12.68 -28.79 -18.16
C PRO A 13 -11.61 -28.14 -17.27
N LEU A 14 -10.33 -28.32 -17.63
CA LEU A 14 -9.21 -27.76 -16.87
C LEU A 14 -9.09 -26.24 -17.01
N LEU A 15 -9.50 -25.67 -18.15
CA LEU A 15 -9.45 -24.23 -18.39
C LEU A 15 -10.59 -23.48 -17.69
N VAL A 16 -11.73 -24.13 -17.45
CA VAL A 16 -12.89 -23.47 -16.79
C VAL A 16 -12.75 -23.47 -15.26
N GLY A 17 -11.98 -24.38 -14.68
CA GLY A 17 -11.77 -24.45 -13.22
C GLY A 17 -10.88 -23.36 -12.62
N LEU A 18 -10.10 -22.64 -13.43
CA LEU A 18 -9.17 -21.60 -12.96
C LEU A 18 -9.77 -20.19 -12.94
N SER A 19 -11.01 -19.99 -13.41
CA SER A 19 -11.65 -18.67 -13.47
C SER A 19 -12.40 -18.27 -12.19
N ALA A 20 -12.39 -19.12 -11.15
CA ALA A 20 -13.14 -18.90 -9.91
C ALA A 20 -12.29 -18.35 -8.74
N CYS A 21 -11.16 -17.70 -9.00
CA CYS A 21 -10.51 -16.83 -8.02
C CYS A 21 -11.34 -15.55 -7.85
N THR A 22 -12.49 -15.66 -7.19
CA THR A 22 -13.18 -14.49 -6.65
C THR A 22 -12.35 -14.01 -5.46
N ALA A 23 -11.43 -13.08 -5.72
CA ALA A 23 -10.81 -12.31 -4.67
C ALA A 23 -11.94 -11.55 -3.97
N THR A 24 -12.46 -12.13 -2.89
CA THR A 24 -13.28 -11.43 -1.91
C THR A 24 -12.33 -10.48 -1.17
N ALA A 25 -11.92 -9.42 -1.86
CA ALA A 25 -11.29 -8.29 -1.22
C ALA A 25 -12.36 -7.71 -0.30
N TRP A 26 -12.18 -7.90 1.01
CA TRP A 26 -12.92 -7.21 2.04
C TRP A 26 -12.71 -5.71 1.79
N SER A 27 -13.62 -5.07 1.07
CA SER A 27 -13.68 -3.62 1.05
C SER A 27 -14.30 -3.21 2.38
N GLU A 28 -13.51 -3.25 3.45
CA GLU A 28 -13.81 -2.39 4.59
C GLU A 28 -13.86 -0.98 4.02
N LYS A 29 -15.08 -0.43 3.98
CA LYS A 29 -15.28 0.97 3.69
C LYS A 29 -14.60 1.71 4.83
N PHE A 30 -13.35 2.11 4.63
CA PHE A 30 -12.71 3.07 5.52
C PHE A 30 -13.64 4.28 5.54
N ALA A 31 -14.37 4.43 6.64
CA ALA A 31 -14.98 5.70 6.98
C ALA A 31 -13.78 6.63 7.14
N VAL A 32 -13.49 7.39 6.09
CA VAL A 32 -12.55 8.50 6.18
C VAL A 32 -13.21 9.44 7.17
N GLU A 33 -12.83 9.31 8.44
CA GLU A 33 -13.15 10.27 9.46
C GLU A 33 -12.62 11.59 8.91
N THR A 34 -13.52 12.45 8.45
CA THR A 34 -13.18 13.79 7.98
C THR A 34 -12.87 14.61 9.20
N VAL A 35 -11.74 14.31 9.83
CA VAL A 35 -11.13 15.18 10.83
C VAL A 35 -10.87 16.48 10.09
N ILE A 36 -11.49 17.56 10.55
CA ILE A 36 -11.20 18.91 10.06
C ILE A 36 -9.80 19.24 10.57
N LEU A 37 -8.79 18.78 9.83
CA LEU A 37 -7.42 19.09 10.19
C LEU A 37 -7.21 20.60 9.98
N PRO A 38 -6.49 21.27 10.89
CA PRO A 38 -6.22 22.69 10.76
C PRO A 38 -5.49 22.94 9.43
N LYS A 39 -6.03 23.84 8.61
CA LYS A 39 -5.47 24.23 7.31
C LYS A 39 -4.26 25.14 7.43
N GLU A 40 -3.85 25.45 8.67
CA GLU A 40 -2.69 26.28 8.92
C GLU A 40 -1.46 25.39 9.10
N CYS A 41 -0.51 25.56 8.19
CA CYS A 41 0.81 24.96 8.30
C CYS A 41 1.70 25.64 9.35
N ALA A 42 1.15 26.60 10.09
CA ALA A 42 1.82 27.22 11.23
C ALA A 42 2.13 26.14 12.28
N GLY A 43 3.42 25.93 12.55
CA GLY A 43 3.90 24.88 13.47
C GLY A 43 4.25 23.54 12.80
N TRP A 44 3.91 23.36 11.52
CA TRP A 44 4.36 22.21 10.74
C TRP A 44 5.72 22.51 10.11
N GLN A 45 6.73 21.76 10.50
CA GLN A 45 8.05 21.81 9.87
C GLN A 45 8.40 20.43 9.32
N LYS A 46 8.84 20.41 8.06
CA LYS A 46 9.38 19.21 7.41
C LYS A 46 10.72 18.85 8.06
N ILE A 47 10.88 17.58 8.42
CA ILE A 47 12.08 17.05 9.06
C ILE A 47 12.87 16.22 8.04
N ASP A 48 13.93 16.81 7.48
CA ASP A 48 14.83 16.10 6.57
C ASP A 48 15.96 15.42 7.35
N LEU A 49 16.01 14.08 7.30
CA LEU A 49 17.03 13.29 7.96
C LEU A 49 18.22 13.03 7.03
N LYS A 50 19.43 13.41 7.49
CA LYS A 50 20.67 12.99 6.83
C LYS A 50 20.86 11.48 7.00
N GLN A 51 21.46 10.80 6.01
CA GLN A 51 21.73 9.36 6.07
C GLN A 51 22.45 8.91 7.34
N ARG A 52 23.44 9.69 7.81
CA ARG A 52 24.13 9.41 9.08
C ARG A 52 23.16 9.35 10.26
N THR A 53 22.20 10.28 10.31
CA THR A 53 21.18 10.36 11.36
C THR A 53 20.21 9.19 11.25
N ILE A 54 19.79 8.81 10.04
CA ILE A 54 18.94 7.62 9.83
C ILE A 54 19.64 6.38 10.39
N LEU A 55 20.92 6.18 10.07
CA LEU A 55 21.70 5.03 10.58
C LEU A 55 21.90 5.06 12.10
N ALA A 56 21.96 6.24 12.71
CA ALA A 56 22.03 6.38 14.16
C ALA A 56 20.69 6.03 14.81
N LEU A 57 19.58 6.58 14.29
CA LEU A 57 18.23 6.33 14.76
C LEU A 57 17.85 4.85 14.62
N MET A 58 18.15 4.23 13.48
CA MET A 58 17.89 2.80 13.27
C MET A 58 18.61 1.89 14.28
N ARG A 59 19.75 2.32 14.84
CA ARG A 59 20.47 1.57 15.87
C ARG A 59 19.90 1.81 17.28
N SER A 60 19.42 3.03 17.57
CA SER A 60 18.89 3.37 18.89
C SER A 60 17.41 2.98 19.04
N ASP A 61 16.58 3.43 18.09
CA ASP A 61 15.16 3.12 18.01
C ASP A 61 14.66 3.34 16.56
N PRO A 62 14.41 2.27 15.80
CA PRO A 62 13.95 2.36 14.41
C PRO A 62 12.55 2.95 14.27
N ARG A 63 11.73 2.97 15.35
CA ARG A 63 10.39 3.54 15.31
C ARG A 63 10.41 5.04 15.05
N LEU A 64 11.44 5.74 15.54
CA LEU A 64 11.59 7.18 15.35
C LEU A 64 11.69 7.56 13.86
N VAL A 65 12.29 6.70 13.03
CA VAL A 65 12.37 6.95 11.58
C VAL A 65 10.96 6.90 10.96
N VAL A 66 10.16 5.92 11.36
CA VAL A 66 8.77 5.75 10.91
C VAL A 66 7.90 6.90 11.39
N ASP A 67 8.04 7.32 12.64
CA ASP A 67 7.26 8.42 13.21
C ASP A 67 7.58 9.75 12.49
N ILE A 68 8.86 10.01 12.21
CA ILE A 68 9.29 11.19 11.46
C ILE A 68 8.74 11.16 10.03
N ASP A 69 8.76 10.00 9.37
CA ASP A 69 8.18 9.86 8.03
C ASP A 69 6.66 10.07 8.05
N SER A 70 5.96 9.54 9.06
CA SER A 70 4.51 9.73 9.25
C SER A 70 4.15 11.20 9.50
N HIS A 71 4.97 11.93 10.25
CA HIS A 71 4.84 13.37 10.45
C HIS A 71 4.99 14.13 9.13
N ASN A 72 6.01 13.78 8.36
CA ASN A 72 6.26 14.38 7.04
C ASN A 72 5.13 14.07 6.03
N LEU A 73 4.56 12.87 6.07
CA LEU A 73 3.42 12.49 5.23
C LEU A 73 2.16 13.26 5.64
N ARG A 74 1.91 13.41 6.94
CA ARG A 74 0.75 14.15 7.43
C ARG A 74 0.80 15.62 7.00
N GLY A 75 1.94 16.28 7.13
CA GLY A 75 2.03 17.68 6.67
C GLY A 75 1.93 17.82 5.13
N ARG A 76 2.38 16.84 4.35
CA ARG A 76 2.11 16.80 2.90
C ARG A 76 0.61 16.66 2.63
N ASN A 77 -0.09 15.78 3.33
CA ASN A 77 -1.54 15.59 3.17
C ASN A 77 -2.35 16.84 3.56
N LEU A 78 -1.77 17.72 4.37
CA LEU A 78 -2.33 19.03 4.73
C LEU A 78 -1.99 20.14 3.74
N GLY A 79 -1.16 19.86 2.73
CA GLY A 79 -0.72 20.85 1.73
C GLY A 79 0.35 21.80 2.24
N CYS A 80 1.11 21.42 3.28
CA CYS A 80 2.15 22.28 3.86
C CYS A 80 3.46 22.29 3.09
N TRP A 81 3.69 21.26 2.27
CA TRP A 81 4.81 21.17 1.36
C TRP A 81 4.48 20.22 0.21
N ASP A 82 5.14 20.45 -0.91
CA ASP A 82 5.04 19.64 -2.12
C ASP A 82 6.04 18.47 -2.11
#